data_AF-A0A2E0HGK8-F1
#
_entry.id   AF-A0A2E0HGK8-F1
#
_cell.length_a   1.000
_cell.length_b   1.000
_cell.length_c   1.000
_cell.angle_alpha   90.00
_cell.angle_beta   90.00
_cell.angle_gamma   90.00
#
_symmetry.space_group_name_H-M   'P 1'
#
loop_
_entity.id
_entity.type
_entity.pdbx_description
1 polymer ?
#
loop_
_entity_poly.entity_id
_entity_poly.type
_entity_poly.pdbx_seq_one_letter_code
_entity_poly.pdbx_strand_id
1 'polypeptide(L)'
;MVQSLMMVQSLKLLRSVMMLRSLLLALVLLVMAGCALQVGPPPATEEELLSGESVLSTGVAAADQLLQQGEQARQRGDYAAAVNDFERGIRLAPRSPALYLALAKTRLAMAEYGRAGQMAQRAVSLLPAQPRSRAEQTARAEAWIVIARVREQQGDTQGAERARAEAQAGWR
;
A
#
# COMPACT_ATOMS: atom_id res chain seq x y z
N MET A 1 28.00 -57.70 -44.35
CA MET A 1 26.68 -57.04 -44.46
C MET A 1 26.18 -56.47 -43.12
N VAL A 2 26.36 -57.15 -41.98
CA VAL A 2 25.87 -56.71 -40.64
C VAL A 2 26.54 -55.43 -40.10
N GLN A 3 27.84 -55.22 -40.36
CA GLN A 3 28.60 -54.07 -39.87
C GLN A 3 28.13 -52.72 -40.46
N SER A 4 27.69 -52.72 -41.72
CA SER A 4 27.19 -51.50 -42.39
C SER A 4 25.82 -51.06 -41.83
N LEU A 5 25.00 -52.03 -41.38
CA LEU A 5 23.68 -51.76 -40.78
C LEU A 5 23.81 -51.12 -39.38
N MET A 6 24.79 -51.55 -38.58
CA MET A 6 25.06 -50.97 -37.25
C MET A 6 25.59 -49.53 -37.29
N MET A 7 26.38 -49.19 -38.32
CA MET A 7 26.96 -47.85 -38.49
C MET A 7 25.90 -46.81 -38.92
N VAL A 8 24.90 -47.23 -39.71
CA VAL A 8 23.76 -46.37 -40.09
C VAL A 8 22.80 -46.13 -38.91
N GLN A 9 22.64 -47.11 -38.02
CA GLN A 9 21.76 -47.00 -36.86
C GLN A 9 22.33 -46.07 -35.77
N SER A 10 23.64 -46.09 -35.54
CA SER A 10 24.32 -45.16 -34.62
C SER A 10 24.29 -43.71 -35.10
N LEU A 11 24.42 -43.45 -36.42
CA LEU A 11 24.26 -42.11 -36.98
C LEU A 11 22.84 -41.54 -36.82
N LYS A 12 21.80 -42.39 -36.94
CA LYS A 12 20.39 -41.99 -36.73
C LYS A 12 20.12 -41.64 -35.28
N LEU A 13 20.63 -42.44 -34.34
CA LEU A 13 20.52 -42.18 -32.90
C LEU A 13 21.25 -40.91 -32.49
N LEU A 14 22.44 -40.66 -33.04
CA LEU A 14 23.20 -39.43 -32.79
C LEU A 14 22.45 -38.19 -33.27
N ARG A 15 21.83 -38.26 -34.46
CA ARG A 15 20.99 -37.17 -35.00
C ARG A 15 19.71 -36.94 -34.20
N SER A 16 19.03 -38.01 -33.74
CA SER A 16 17.86 -37.88 -32.86
C SER A 16 18.20 -37.27 -31.50
N VAL A 17 19.34 -37.65 -30.90
CA VAL A 17 19.79 -37.08 -29.62
C VAL A 17 20.18 -35.61 -29.78
N MET A 18 20.84 -35.22 -30.88
CA MET A 18 21.12 -33.81 -31.18
C MET A 18 19.86 -32.99 -31.44
N MET A 19 18.89 -33.52 -32.19
CA MET A 19 17.60 -32.85 -32.41
C MET A 19 16.81 -32.69 -31.11
N LEU A 20 16.76 -33.73 -30.27
CA LEU A 20 16.08 -33.67 -28.97
C LEU A 20 16.74 -32.66 -28.03
N ARG A 21 18.08 -32.59 -28.00
CA ARG A 21 18.82 -31.60 -27.20
C ARG A 21 18.61 -30.17 -27.70
N SER A 22 18.55 -29.97 -29.03
CA SER A 22 18.23 -28.68 -29.63
C SER A 22 16.79 -28.24 -29.33
N LEU A 23 15.83 -29.17 -29.40
CA LEU A 23 14.43 -28.93 -29.04
C LEU A 23 14.26 -28.58 -27.56
N LEU A 24 14.99 -29.27 -26.67
CA LEU A 24 15.00 -28.97 -25.23
C LEU A 24 15.60 -27.59 -24.95
N LEU A 25 16.70 -27.21 -25.61
CA LEU A 25 17.30 -25.88 -25.47
C LEU A 25 16.37 -24.77 -25.98
N ALA A 26 15.69 -25.00 -27.12
CA ALA A 26 14.72 -24.06 -27.66
C ALA A 26 13.48 -23.90 -26.75
N LEU A 27 13.00 -24.99 -26.14
CA LEU A 27 11.89 -24.95 -25.18
C LEU A 27 12.28 -24.17 -23.91
N VAL A 28 13.49 -24.37 -23.38
CA VAL A 28 13.99 -23.61 -22.22
C VAL A 28 14.12 -22.12 -22.53
N LEU A 29 14.63 -21.76 -23.72
CA LEU A 29 14.69 -20.35 -24.15
C LEU A 29 13.30 -19.71 -24.27
N LEU A 30 12.30 -20.47 -24.71
CA LEU A 30 10.92 -20.00 -24.85
C LEU A 30 10.25 -19.79 -23.49
N VAL A 31 10.56 -20.62 -22.49
CA VAL A 31 10.09 -20.45 -21.10
C VAL A 31 10.73 -19.23 -20.44
N MET A 32 12.02 -18.97 -20.68
CA MET A 32 12.73 -17.81 -20.12
C MET A 32 12.23 -16.47 -20.69
N ALA A 33 11.73 -16.45 -21.93
CA ALA A 33 11.11 -15.27 -22.53
C ALA A 33 9.70 -14.96 -21.97
N GLY A 34 9.10 -15.89 -21.21
CA GLY A 34 7.74 -15.77 -20.66
C GLY A 34 7.62 -14.93 -19.37
N CYS A 35 8.72 -14.48 -18.76
CA CYS A 35 8.68 -13.79 -17.46
C CYS A 35 8.41 -12.27 -17.53
N ALA A 36 8.18 -11.68 -18.70
CA ALA A 36 8.11 -10.22 -18.86
C ALA A 36 6.71 -9.58 -18.85
N LEU A 37 5.63 -10.34 -18.64
CA LEU A 37 4.24 -9.83 -18.78
C LEU A 37 3.39 -9.91 -17.52
N GLN A 38 4.01 -9.80 -16.34
CA GLN A 38 3.26 -9.54 -15.12
C GLN A 38 3.13 -8.03 -14.90
N VAL A 39 2.29 -7.39 -15.74
CA VAL A 39 1.84 -6.02 -15.50
C VAL A 39 0.88 -6.08 -14.30
N GLY A 40 1.43 -5.88 -13.11
CA GLY A 40 0.61 -5.68 -11.91
C GLY A 40 -0.25 -4.43 -12.07
N PRO A 41 -1.37 -4.30 -11.32
CA PRO A 41 -2.15 -3.08 -11.32
C PRO A 41 -1.22 -1.87 -11.04
N PRO A 42 -1.43 -0.73 -11.71
CA PRO A 42 -0.62 0.46 -11.47
C PRO A 42 -0.64 0.79 -9.97
N PRO A 43 0.47 1.29 -9.39
CA PRO A 43 0.47 1.72 -8.00
C PRO A 43 -0.64 2.76 -7.82
N ALA A 44 -1.47 2.60 -6.78
CA ALA A 44 -2.50 3.57 -6.46
C ALA A 44 -1.88 4.96 -6.32
N THR A 45 -2.48 5.95 -6.97
CA THR A 45 -1.99 7.33 -6.91
C THR A 45 -2.17 7.90 -5.49
N GLU A 46 -1.31 8.82 -5.06
CA GLU A 46 -1.44 9.42 -3.72
C GLU A 46 -2.81 10.06 -3.49
N GLU A 47 -3.37 10.63 -4.55
CA GLU A 47 -4.70 11.24 -4.54
C GLU A 47 -5.80 10.18 -4.40
N GLU A 48 -5.68 9.01 -5.01
CA GLU A 48 -6.58 7.86 -4.83
C GLU A 48 -6.49 7.29 -3.40
N LEU A 49 -5.28 7.21 -2.84
CA LEU A 49 -5.08 6.76 -1.46
C LEU A 49 -5.62 7.75 -0.42
N LEU A 50 -5.56 9.06 -0.69
CA LEU A 50 -6.08 10.10 0.19
C LEU A 50 -7.59 10.35 0.04
N SER A 51 -8.15 10.07 -1.15
CA SER A 51 -9.58 10.21 -1.46
C SER A 51 -10.41 8.99 -1.11
N GLY A 52 -9.78 7.85 -0.81
CA GLY A 52 -10.45 6.72 -0.17
C GLY A 52 -11.02 7.15 1.18
N GLU A 53 -12.34 7.05 1.36
CA GLU A 53 -12.98 7.30 2.66
C GLU A 53 -12.84 6.03 3.53
N SER A 54 -11.89 6.02 4.47
CA SER A 54 -11.88 4.99 5.50
C SER A 54 -12.99 5.24 6.53
N VAL A 55 -14.15 4.61 6.31
CA VAL A 55 -15.26 4.65 7.28
C VAL A 55 -14.97 3.70 8.43
N LEU A 56 -14.10 4.13 9.34
CA LEU A 56 -13.83 3.44 10.60
C LEU A 56 -14.73 4.01 11.70
N SER A 57 -15.57 3.16 12.29
CA SER A 57 -16.27 3.52 13.53
C SER A 57 -15.28 3.52 14.69
N THR A 58 -15.44 4.47 15.59
CA THR A 58 -14.70 4.57 16.85
C THR A 58 -15.14 3.53 17.89
N GLY A 59 -16.28 2.86 17.67
CA GLY A 59 -16.93 1.97 18.64
C GLY A 59 -17.69 2.70 19.77
N VAL A 60 -17.69 4.05 19.76
CA VAL A 60 -18.39 4.89 20.74
C VAL A 60 -19.26 5.89 20.00
N ALA A 61 -20.58 5.76 20.09
CA ALA A 61 -21.52 6.57 19.31
C ALA A 61 -21.31 8.10 19.45
N ALA A 62 -21.07 8.58 20.66
CA ALA A 62 -20.77 10.00 20.89
C ALA A 62 -19.45 10.45 20.24
N ALA A 63 -18.46 9.56 20.15
CA ALA A 63 -17.20 9.85 19.46
C ALA A 63 -17.36 9.75 17.93
N ASP A 64 -18.23 8.89 17.42
CA ASP A 64 -18.59 8.83 16.00
C ASP A 64 -19.28 10.13 15.55
N GLN A 65 -20.16 10.69 16.39
CA GLN A 65 -20.76 12.00 16.11
C GLN A 65 -19.72 13.12 16.03
N LEU A 66 -18.77 13.14 16.97
CA LEU A 66 -17.67 14.13 16.97
C LEU A 66 -16.74 13.94 15.76
N LEU A 67 -16.45 12.70 15.38
CA LEU A 67 -15.69 12.38 14.17
C LEU A 67 -16.39 12.94 12.92
N GLN A 68 -17.70 12.72 12.78
CA GLN A 68 -18.48 13.23 11.65
C GLN A 68 -18.53 14.78 11.63
N GLN A 69 -18.75 15.41 12.78
CA GLN A 69 -18.78 16.88 12.89
C GLN A 69 -17.43 17.49 12.52
N GLY A 70 -16.34 16.94 13.07
CA GLY A 70 -15.00 17.40 12.76
C GLY A 70 -14.64 17.22 11.29
N GLU A 71 -15.06 16.12 10.67
CA GLU A 71 -14.81 15.86 9.25
C GLU A 71 -15.58 16.85 8.35
N GLN A 72 -16.84 17.16 8.68
CA GLN A 72 -17.60 18.21 7.99
C GLN A 72 -16.98 19.59 8.18
N ALA A 73 -16.45 19.92 9.36
CA ALA A 73 -15.73 21.17 9.60
C ALA A 73 -14.45 21.23 8.75
N ARG A 74 -13.67 20.14 8.72
CA ARG A 74 -12.45 20.02 7.91
C ARG A 74 -12.71 20.21 6.42
N GLN A 75 -13.78 19.60 5.90
CA GLN A 75 -14.17 19.73 4.49
C GLN A 75 -14.60 21.16 4.13
N ARG A 76 -15.17 21.91 5.09
CA ARG A 76 -15.49 23.34 4.94
C ARG A 76 -14.28 24.26 5.13
N GLY A 77 -13.10 23.71 5.47
CA GLY A 77 -11.90 24.49 5.77
C GLY A 77 -11.87 25.08 7.17
N ASP A 78 -12.87 24.79 8.02
CA ASP A 78 -12.86 25.19 9.43
C ASP A 78 -12.03 24.20 10.26
N TYR A 79 -10.71 24.29 10.08
CA TYR A 79 -9.77 23.37 10.71
C TYR A 79 -9.72 23.51 12.24
N ALA A 80 -10.02 24.70 12.77
CA ALA A 80 -10.03 24.93 14.21
C ALA A 80 -11.20 24.17 14.88
N ALA A 81 -12.40 24.26 14.32
CA ALA A 81 -13.54 23.48 14.79
C ALA A 81 -13.29 21.98 14.63
N ALA A 82 -12.72 21.57 13.48
CA ALA A 82 -12.38 20.17 13.23
C ALA A 82 -11.44 19.59 14.29
N VAL A 83 -10.33 20.29 14.59
CA VAL A 83 -9.39 19.88 15.65
C VAL A 83 -10.10 19.75 17.00
N ASN A 84 -10.97 20.70 17.36
CA ASN A 84 -11.68 20.66 18.64
C ASN A 84 -12.56 19.40 18.77
N ASP A 85 -13.33 19.08 17.73
CA ASP A 85 -14.21 17.91 17.73
C ASP A 85 -13.42 16.61 17.75
N PHE A 86 -12.34 16.50 16.98
CA PHE A 86 -11.47 15.32 17.04
C PHE A 86 -10.81 15.13 18.40
N GLU A 87 -10.32 16.19 19.04
CA GLU A 87 -9.72 16.09 20.38
C GLU A 87 -10.75 15.72 21.45
N ARG A 88 -11.99 16.22 21.34
CA ARG A 88 -13.12 15.78 22.17
C ARG A 88 -13.41 14.30 21.93
N GLY A 89 -13.44 13.87 20.67
CA GLY A 89 -13.64 12.48 20.29
C GLY A 89 -12.55 11.57 20.86
N ILE A 90 -11.29 11.99 20.82
CA ILE A 90 -10.15 11.24 21.38
C ILE A 90 -10.29 11.05 22.89
N ARG A 91 -10.83 12.04 23.62
CA ARG A 91 -11.12 11.88 25.06
C ARG A 91 -12.16 10.80 25.34
N LEU A 92 -13.11 10.59 24.42
CA LEU A 92 -14.14 9.55 24.53
C LEU A 92 -13.66 8.19 24.03
N ALA A 93 -12.87 8.16 22.95
CA ALA A 93 -12.38 6.95 22.29
C ALA A 93 -10.87 7.04 22.03
N PRO A 94 -10.02 6.95 23.08
CA PRO A 94 -8.57 7.21 22.98
C PRO A 94 -7.78 6.16 22.18
N ARG A 95 -8.43 5.04 21.84
CA ARG A 95 -7.85 3.95 21.03
C ARG A 95 -8.41 3.89 19.62
N SER A 96 -9.20 4.88 19.18
CA SER A 96 -9.74 4.91 17.83
C SER A 96 -8.71 5.41 16.81
N PRO A 97 -8.24 4.58 15.86
CA PRO A 97 -7.34 5.04 14.81
C PRO A 97 -7.99 6.10 13.90
N ALA A 98 -9.32 6.09 13.74
CA ALA A 98 -10.06 7.01 12.88
C ALA A 98 -9.87 8.47 13.31
N LEU A 99 -10.00 8.75 14.61
CA LEU A 99 -9.88 10.09 15.17
C LEU A 99 -8.45 10.65 15.04
N TYR A 100 -7.42 9.82 15.24
CA TYR A 100 -6.04 10.24 15.06
C TYR A 100 -5.71 10.48 13.58
N LEU A 101 -6.22 9.65 12.67
CA LEU A 101 -6.04 9.85 11.23
C LEU A 101 -6.71 11.15 10.76
N ALA A 102 -7.96 11.39 11.16
CA ALA A 102 -8.68 12.62 10.81
C ALA A 102 -7.96 13.88 11.35
N LEU A 103 -7.47 13.83 12.58
CA LEU A 103 -6.66 14.90 13.16
C LEU A 103 -5.33 15.09 12.42
N ALA A 104 -4.69 14.01 11.98
CA ALA A 104 -3.46 14.06 11.18
C ALA A 104 -3.69 14.75 9.83
N LYS A 105 -4.74 14.36 9.09
CA LYS A 105 -5.14 14.97 7.81
C LYS A 105 -5.44 16.46 7.97
N THR A 106 -6.13 16.84 9.05
CA THR A 106 -6.47 18.22 9.36
C THR A 106 -5.23 19.05 9.64
N ARG A 107 -4.34 18.57 10.52
CA ARG A 107 -3.10 19.27 10.84
C ARG A 107 -2.15 19.36 9.65
N LEU A 108 -2.16 18.37 8.77
CA LEU A 108 -1.43 18.43 7.50
C LEU A 108 -1.95 19.55 6.60
N ALA A 109 -3.27 19.71 6.49
CA ALA A 109 -3.89 20.81 5.75
C ALA A 109 -3.55 22.20 6.34
N MET A 110 -3.33 22.26 7.65
CA MET A 110 -2.84 23.45 8.37
C MET A 110 -1.32 23.64 8.30
N ALA A 111 -0.58 22.80 7.56
CA ALA A 111 0.89 22.79 7.51
C ALA A 111 1.58 22.56 8.87
N GLU A 112 0.88 21.99 9.86
CA GLU A 112 1.45 21.60 11.16
C GLU A 112 2.16 20.25 11.08
N TYR A 113 3.18 20.14 10.22
CA TYR A 113 3.78 18.86 9.81
C TYR A 113 4.23 17.97 10.98
N GLY A 114 4.89 18.56 11.99
CA GLY A 114 5.36 17.81 13.15
C GLY A 114 4.23 17.16 13.95
N ARG A 115 3.12 17.89 14.14
CA ARG A 115 1.94 17.37 14.86
C ARG A 115 1.13 16.42 13.99
N ALA A 116 1.04 16.66 12.69
CA ALA A 116 0.38 15.77 11.75
C ALA A 116 1.06 14.39 11.72
N GLY A 117 2.40 14.36 11.65
CA GLY A 117 3.17 13.12 11.66
C GLY A 117 2.97 12.29 12.92
N GLN A 118 2.95 12.93 14.10
CA GLN A 118 2.69 12.25 15.37
C GLN A 118 1.32 11.58 15.41
N MET A 119 0.27 12.26 14.93
CA MET A 119 -1.09 11.71 14.91
C MET A 119 -1.22 10.58 13.89
N ALA A 120 -0.61 10.70 12.71
CA ALA A 120 -0.59 9.63 11.72
C ALA A 120 0.14 8.38 12.22
N GLN A 121 1.30 8.54 12.86
CA GLN A 121 2.01 7.43 13.51
C GLN A 121 1.16 6.77 14.59
N ARG A 122 0.42 7.57 15.38
CA ARG A 122 -0.50 7.04 16.37
C ARG A 122 -1.62 6.21 15.74
N ALA A 123 -2.21 6.68 14.64
CA ALA A 123 -3.22 5.93 13.89
C ALA A 123 -2.67 4.57 13.39
N VAL A 124 -1.49 4.55 12.76
CA VAL A 124 -0.83 3.31 12.31
C VAL A 124 -0.62 2.34 13.47
N SER A 125 -0.17 2.83 14.64
CA SER A 125 0.11 2.00 15.82
C SER A 125 -1.14 1.36 16.45
N LEU A 126 -2.32 1.96 16.23
CA LEU A 126 -3.59 1.47 16.76
C LEU A 126 -4.26 0.47 15.80
N LEU A 127 -3.90 0.49 14.51
CA LEU A 127 -4.39 -0.46 13.52
C LEU A 127 -3.71 -1.83 13.67
N PRO A 128 -4.45 -2.94 13.50
CA PRO A 128 -3.89 -4.29 13.64
C PRO A 128 -2.84 -4.57 12.57
N ALA A 129 -1.73 -5.24 12.91
CA ALA A 129 -0.62 -5.50 11.98
C ALA A 129 -1.08 -6.10 10.64
N GLN A 130 -2.07 -6.98 10.67
CA GLN A 130 -2.80 -7.44 9.49
C GLN A 130 -4.20 -6.80 9.50
N PRO A 131 -4.57 -5.99 8.49
CA PRO A 131 -5.91 -5.42 8.39
C PRO A 131 -6.96 -6.52 8.33
N ARG A 132 -8.03 -6.39 9.12
CA ARG A 132 -9.17 -7.31 9.15
C ARG A 132 -10.27 -6.89 8.19
N SER A 133 -10.24 -5.64 7.76
CA SER A 133 -11.21 -5.06 6.83
C SER A 133 -10.52 -4.16 5.83
N ARG A 134 -11.18 -3.95 4.68
CA ARG A 134 -10.74 -2.96 3.69
C ARG A 134 -10.65 -1.55 4.28
N ALA A 135 -11.56 -1.19 5.20
CA ALA A 135 -11.51 0.12 5.86
C ALA A 135 -10.24 0.30 6.72
N GLU A 136 -9.82 -0.73 7.47
CA GLU A 136 -8.56 -0.69 8.22
C GLU A 136 -7.34 -0.62 7.29
N GLN A 137 -7.41 -1.32 6.16
CA GLN A 137 -6.38 -1.31 5.12
C GLN A 137 -6.22 0.09 4.51
N THR A 138 -7.33 0.70 4.09
CA THR A 138 -7.37 2.07 3.55
C THR A 138 -6.89 3.09 4.58
N ALA A 139 -7.36 3.01 5.83
CA ALA A 139 -6.94 3.92 6.90
C ALA A 139 -5.42 3.85 7.17
N ARG A 140 -4.85 2.63 7.12
CA ARG A 140 -3.40 2.47 7.25
C ARG A 140 -2.66 3.13 6.09
N ALA A 141 -3.12 2.92 4.85
CA ALA A 141 -2.51 3.52 3.68
C ALA A 141 -2.58 5.04 3.74
N GLU A 142 -3.75 5.61 4.07
CA GLU A 142 -3.93 7.05 4.29
C GLU A 142 -2.96 7.61 5.34
N ALA A 143 -2.82 6.93 6.49
CA ALA A 143 -1.92 7.36 7.54
C ALA A 143 -0.45 7.37 7.08
N TRP A 144 -0.03 6.36 6.32
CA TRP A 144 1.30 6.32 5.73
C TRP A 144 1.53 7.40 4.68
N ILE A 145 0.53 7.75 3.88
CA ILE A 145 0.63 8.88 2.94
C ILE A 145 0.74 10.21 3.69
N VAL A 146 0.02 10.40 4.81
CA VAL A 146 0.23 11.58 5.66
C VAL A 146 1.67 11.64 6.18
N ILE A 147 2.23 10.52 6.64
CA ILE A 147 3.64 10.45 7.09
C ILE A 147 4.59 10.78 5.93
N ALA A 148 4.33 10.26 4.73
CA ALA A 148 5.14 10.54 3.56
C ALA A 148 5.18 12.04 3.23
N ARG A 149 4.01 12.68 3.17
CA ARG A 149 3.90 14.11 2.89
C ARG A 149 4.55 14.95 3.98
N VAL A 150 4.39 14.59 5.26
CA VAL A 150 5.07 15.27 6.37
C VAL A 150 6.60 15.21 6.20
N ARG A 151 7.14 14.04 5.86
CA ARG A 151 8.60 13.85 5.68
C ARG A 151 9.14 14.60 4.47
N GLU A 152 8.39 14.61 3.37
CA GLU A 152 8.73 15.38 2.18
C GLU A 152 8.81 16.88 2.47
N GLN A 153 7.85 17.42 3.22
CA GLN A 153 7.85 18.84 3.64
C GLN A 153 8.99 19.17 4.60
N GLN A 154 9.56 18.16 5.28
CA GLN A 154 10.74 18.30 6.14
C GLN A 154 12.05 18.11 5.38
N GLY A 155 12.01 17.81 4.08
CA GLY A 155 13.20 17.51 3.26
C GLY A 155 13.72 16.07 3.42
N ASP A 156 13.02 15.21 4.17
CA ASP A 156 13.34 13.79 4.31
C ASP A 156 12.72 12.98 3.16
N THR A 157 13.31 13.12 1.97
CA THR A 157 12.86 12.45 0.74
C THR A 157 12.91 10.93 0.87
N GLN A 158 13.98 10.38 1.44
CA GLN A 158 14.14 8.95 1.64
C GLN A 158 13.08 8.40 2.60
N GLY A 159 12.81 9.10 3.69
CA GLY A 159 11.76 8.71 4.63
C GLY A 159 10.36 8.83 4.01
N ALA A 160 10.12 9.79 3.12
CA ALA A 160 8.88 9.90 2.38
C ALA A 160 8.65 8.70 1.45
N GLU A 161 9.66 8.30 0.68
CA GLU A 161 9.60 7.11 -0.19
C GLU A 161 9.31 5.84 0.58
N ARG A 162 9.98 5.64 1.73
CA ARG A 162 9.71 4.49 2.61
C ARG A 162 8.26 4.46 3.08
N ALA A 163 7.72 5.61 3.48
CA ALA A 163 6.33 5.71 3.91
C ALA A 163 5.33 5.44 2.77
N ARG A 164 5.62 5.89 1.54
CA ARG A 164 4.81 5.55 0.34
C ARG A 164 4.85 4.04 0.05
N ALA A 165 6.01 3.41 0.19
CA ALA A 165 6.14 1.97 0.00
C ALA A 165 5.28 1.18 1.00
N GLU A 166 5.25 1.60 2.27
CA GLU A 166 4.37 1.04 3.30
C GLU A 166 2.88 1.22 2.95
N ALA A 167 2.49 2.39 2.44
CA ALA A 167 1.12 2.65 2.01
C ALA A 167 0.70 1.70 0.86
N GLN A 168 1.58 1.49 -0.12
CA GLN A 168 1.33 0.61 -1.27
C GLN A 168 1.35 -0.88 -0.91
N ALA A 169 2.23 -1.29 0.02
CA ALA A 169 2.26 -2.65 0.52
C ALA A 169 0.93 -3.03 1.19
N GLY A 170 0.29 -2.05 1.83
CA GLY A 170 -1.05 -2.20 2.36
C GLY A 170 -2.15 -2.29 1.31
N TRP A 171 -1.96 -1.84 0.07
CA TRP A 171 -3.04 -1.77 -0.95
C TRP A 171 -3.14 -3.02 -1.85
N ARG A 172 -2.11 -3.86 -1.88
CA ARG A 172 -2.08 -5.12 -2.65
C ARG A 172 -2.85 -6.22 -1.94
#